data_AF-A0A510V3P2-F1
#
_entry.id   AF-A0A510V3P2-F1
#
_cell.length_a   1.000
_cell.length_b   1.000
_cell.length_c   1.000
_cell.angle_alpha   90.00
_cell.angle_beta   90.00
_cell.angle_gamma   90.00
#
_symmetry.space_group_name_H-M   'P 1'
#
loop_
_entity.id
_entity.type
_entity.pdbx_description
1 polymer ?
#
loop_
_entity_poly.entity_id
_entity_poly.type
_entity_poly.pdbx_seq_one_letter_code
_entity_poly.pdbx_strand_id
1 'polypeptide(L)'
;MSLRSFSISHLRVVRATRLCRRTPGTLPIGSSSPEPAWLVRHAVCVELISRDGARVALRPTGYQFSQGSASRGDWDANWLLVRGQVRTPTGRSWSFHDPCLTTWECVELLDWLTAASRGDILPSEAPAEGEGLLAFTEPNLAFSVAEISAGDLVIRVHLSLESAPSGPDQTWDLYECEVPLKVAGTELLGAAEQWRADISPYPAR
;
A
#
# COMPACT_ATOMS: atom_id res chain seq x y z
N MET A 1 33.11 -9.90 -0.30
CA MET A 1 32.29 -11.00 0.26
C MET A 1 32.38 -10.97 1.78
N SER A 2 31.36 -10.46 2.44
CA SER A 2 31.13 -10.69 3.88
C SER A 2 29.65 -10.40 4.14
N LEU A 3 28.86 -11.47 4.23
CA LEU A 3 27.48 -11.43 4.68
C LEU A 3 27.49 -11.19 6.20
N ARG A 4 26.95 -10.06 6.64
CA ARG A 4 26.61 -9.86 8.06
C ARG A 4 25.12 -10.11 8.21
N SER A 5 24.84 -11.28 8.76
CA SER A 5 23.56 -11.69 9.32
C SER A 5 23.06 -10.63 10.31
N PHE A 6 21.86 -10.09 10.09
CA PHE A 6 21.18 -9.25 11.07
C PHE A 6 20.04 -10.01 11.73
N SER A 7 20.15 -10.08 13.05
CA SER A 7 19.32 -10.81 13.98
C SER A 7 18.00 -10.09 14.23
N ILE A 8 16.88 -10.79 14.02
CA ILE A 8 15.53 -10.32 14.37
C ILE A 8 15.37 -10.43 15.90
N SER A 9 15.43 -9.29 16.59
CA SER A 9 15.20 -9.21 18.03
C SER A 9 13.75 -8.79 18.33
N HIS A 10 13.02 -9.74 18.88
CA HIS A 10 11.80 -9.68 19.70
C HIS A 10 11.38 -8.28 20.21
N LEU A 11 10.15 -7.85 19.90
CA LEU A 11 9.42 -6.88 20.72
C LEU A 11 8.15 -7.49 21.30
N ARG A 12 8.07 -7.46 22.64
CA ARG A 12 6.98 -7.96 23.46
C ARG A 12 5.73 -7.07 23.32
N VAL A 13 4.59 -7.71 23.05
CA VAL A 13 3.25 -7.10 23.14
C VAL A 13 2.92 -6.77 24.60
N VAL A 14 2.72 -5.50 24.92
CA VAL A 14 2.13 -5.07 26.20
C VAL A 14 0.65 -4.78 25.99
N ARG A 15 -0.22 -5.64 26.51
CA ARG A 15 -1.69 -5.43 26.57
C ARG A 15 -2.02 -4.38 27.63
N ALA A 16 -2.71 -3.31 27.25
CA ALA A 16 -3.35 -2.39 28.18
C ALA A 16 -4.86 -2.69 28.26
N THR A 17 -5.29 -3.36 29.32
CA THR A 17 -6.69 -3.54 29.69
C THR A 17 -7.14 -2.36 30.56
N ARG A 18 -8.22 -1.66 30.19
CA ARG A 18 -8.93 -0.78 31.14
C ARG A 18 -10.40 -1.17 31.24
N LEU A 19 -10.80 -1.54 32.45
CA LEU A 19 -12.18 -1.71 32.89
C LEU A 19 -12.90 -0.36 32.88
N CYS A 20 -14.10 -0.33 32.31
CA CYS A 20 -15.10 0.72 32.53
C CYS A 20 -15.97 0.35 33.74
N ARG A 21 -16.07 1.22 34.75
CA ARG A 21 -17.19 1.25 35.70
C ARG A 21 -17.90 2.60 35.56
N ARG A 22 -19.20 2.58 35.29
CA ARG A 22 -20.12 3.73 35.29
C ARG A 22 -20.84 3.82 36.64
N THR A 23 -21.11 5.04 37.11
CA THR A 23 -22.38 5.48 37.76
C THR A 23 -22.35 7.01 37.95
N PRO A 24 -23.50 7.70 38.16
CA PRO A 24 -23.89 8.87 37.37
C PRO A 24 -23.94 10.18 38.17
N GLY A 25 -23.83 11.31 37.46
CA GLY A 25 -24.03 12.64 38.03
C GLY A 25 -24.46 13.66 36.97
N THR A 26 -25.73 14.03 37.03
CA THR A 26 -26.41 15.29 36.69
C THR A 26 -25.85 16.19 35.56
N LEU A 27 -26.67 16.37 34.51
CA LEU A 27 -26.50 17.30 33.39
C LEU A 27 -26.66 18.78 33.83
N PRO A 28 -25.99 19.71 33.12
CA PRO A 28 -26.61 20.95 32.73
C PRO A 28 -26.80 21.03 31.21
N ILE A 29 -27.92 21.63 30.84
CA ILE A 29 -28.40 21.91 29.49
C ILE A 29 -27.57 23.05 28.88
N GLY A 30 -27.19 22.91 27.61
CA GLY A 30 -26.84 24.05 26.76
C GLY A 30 -25.49 23.94 26.04
N SER A 31 -25.49 23.26 24.90
CA SER A 31 -24.88 23.67 23.62
C SER A 31 -24.65 22.44 22.75
N SER A 32 -25.74 21.93 22.19
CA SER A 32 -25.67 21.04 21.04
C SER A 32 -25.17 21.84 19.85
N SER A 33 -23.86 21.89 19.65
CA SER A 33 -23.32 22.09 18.31
C SER A 33 -23.18 20.70 17.71
N PRO A 34 -24.10 20.24 16.85
CA PRO A 34 -23.86 19.02 16.12
C PRO A 34 -22.69 19.32 15.17
N GLU A 35 -21.59 18.58 15.31
CA GLU A 35 -20.67 18.48 14.19
C GLU A 35 -21.48 18.01 12.98
N PRO A 36 -21.40 18.68 11.82
CA PRO A 36 -22.18 18.29 10.67
C PRO A 36 -21.74 16.89 10.20
N ALA A 37 -22.72 15.98 10.14
CA ALA A 37 -22.60 14.58 9.77
C ALA A 37 -22.21 14.31 8.30
N TRP A 38 -21.41 15.18 7.67
CA TRP A 38 -20.97 15.01 6.29
C TRP A 38 -19.47 15.22 6.05
N LEU A 39 -18.64 15.38 7.09
CA LEU A 39 -17.20 15.18 6.91
C LEU A 39 -16.83 13.69 7.03
N VAL A 40 -17.44 12.86 6.18
CA VAL A 40 -16.76 11.63 5.75
C VAL A 40 -15.56 12.14 4.97
N ARG A 41 -14.42 12.26 5.63
CA ARG A 41 -13.14 12.26 4.91
C ARG A 41 -13.12 10.90 4.23
N HIS A 42 -13.60 10.83 2.99
CA HIS A 42 -13.20 9.75 2.11
C HIS A 42 -11.69 9.74 2.21
N ALA A 43 -11.17 8.69 2.85
CA ALA A 43 -9.75 8.50 2.98
C ALA A 43 -9.23 8.47 1.56
N VAL A 44 -8.70 9.60 1.10
CA VAL A 44 -8.19 9.73 -0.25
C VAL A 44 -7.00 8.77 -0.30
N CYS A 45 -7.20 7.66 -1.00
CA CYS A 45 -6.21 6.62 -1.21
C CYS A 45 -6.36 6.18 -2.66
N VAL A 46 -5.24 5.86 -3.31
CA VAL A 46 -5.30 5.19 -4.60
C VAL A 46 -6.03 3.86 -4.44
N GLU A 47 -6.93 3.61 -5.38
CA GLU A 47 -7.74 2.41 -5.43
C GLU A 47 -7.79 1.91 -6.86
N LEU A 48 -7.31 0.69 -7.06
CA LEU A 48 -7.40 -0.04 -8.31
C LEU A 48 -8.54 -1.05 -8.17
N ILE A 49 -9.60 -0.85 -8.95
CA ILE A 49 -10.80 -1.71 -8.96
C ILE A 49 -10.87 -2.43 -10.29
N SER A 50 -10.82 -3.75 -10.23
CA SER A 50 -10.94 -4.63 -11.39
C SER A 50 -12.40 -4.77 -11.83
N ARG A 51 -12.61 -5.07 -13.12
CA ARG A 51 -13.93 -5.38 -13.71
C ARG A 51 -14.67 -6.51 -13.00
N ASP A 52 -13.95 -7.47 -12.42
CA ASP A 52 -14.51 -8.62 -11.69
C ASP A 52 -14.71 -8.35 -10.19
N GLY A 53 -14.47 -7.12 -9.73
CA GLY A 53 -14.64 -6.70 -8.35
C GLY A 53 -13.42 -6.91 -7.44
N ALA A 54 -12.31 -7.46 -7.95
CA ALA A 54 -11.03 -7.41 -7.24
C ALA A 54 -10.63 -5.96 -6.96
N ARG A 55 -9.92 -5.73 -5.86
CA ARG A 55 -9.53 -4.40 -5.41
C ARG A 55 -8.18 -4.44 -4.72
N VAL A 56 -7.31 -3.50 -5.07
CA VAL A 56 -6.13 -3.16 -4.27
C VAL A 56 -6.15 -1.66 -4.01
N ALA A 57 -6.09 -1.27 -2.75
CA ALA A 57 -5.90 0.12 -2.35
C ALA A 57 -4.61 0.27 -1.56
N LEU A 58 -3.84 1.31 -1.86
CA LEU A 58 -2.56 1.61 -1.22
C LEU A 58 -2.60 3.04 -0.71
N ARG A 59 -1.90 3.30 0.40
CA ARG A 59 -1.79 4.66 0.93
C ARG A 59 -0.55 4.81 1.82
N PRO A 60 0.33 5.79 1.56
CA PRO A 60 1.34 6.18 2.52
C PRO A 60 0.67 6.86 3.74
N THR A 61 1.05 6.43 4.93
CA THR A 61 0.43 6.86 6.20
C THR A 61 1.38 7.64 7.11
N GLY A 62 2.66 7.66 6.78
CA GLY A 62 3.70 8.26 7.60
C GLY A 62 5.07 7.74 7.18
N TYR A 63 6.11 8.31 7.78
CA TYR A 63 7.46 7.77 7.68
C TYR A 63 7.66 6.73 8.79
N GLN A 64 8.47 5.71 8.54
CA GLN A 64 8.83 4.71 9.54
C GLN A 64 9.48 5.36 10.77
N PHE A 65 10.37 6.33 10.52
CA PHE A 65 11.09 7.05 11.55
C PHE A 65 10.53 8.47 11.75
N SER A 66 10.40 8.88 13.01
CA SER A 66 9.88 10.19 13.40
C SER A 66 10.79 11.34 12.95
N GLN A 67 10.25 12.55 12.85
CA GLN A 67 11.06 13.75 12.62
C GLN A 67 12.07 13.93 13.78
N GLY A 68 13.36 14.04 13.46
CA GLY A 68 14.45 14.24 14.43
C GLY A 68 15.36 13.03 14.67
N SER A 69 15.00 11.84 14.18
CA SER A 69 15.89 10.66 14.23
C SER A 69 16.82 10.54 13.02
N ALA A 70 16.68 11.42 12.04
CA ALA A 70 17.39 11.38 10.78
C ALA A 70 18.37 12.55 10.64
N SER A 71 19.58 12.26 10.14
CA SER A 71 20.47 13.31 9.64
C SER A 71 20.08 13.70 8.21
N ARG A 72 20.43 14.92 7.77
CA ARG A 72 20.16 15.33 6.39
C ARG A 72 20.87 14.38 5.41
N GLY A 73 20.12 13.79 4.47
CA GLY A 73 20.66 12.80 3.52
C GLY A 73 20.72 11.38 4.05
N ASP A 74 20.09 11.11 5.19
CA ASP A 74 19.90 9.75 5.71
C ASP A 74 18.88 9.01 4.85
N TRP A 75 19.34 7.94 4.19
CA TRP A 75 18.51 7.14 3.29
C TRP A 75 17.36 6.47 4.05
N ASP A 76 17.60 6.00 5.28
CA ASP A 76 16.59 5.31 6.09
C ASP A 76 15.45 6.26 6.52
N ALA A 77 15.71 7.56 6.58
CA ALA A 77 14.69 8.57 6.91
C ALA A 77 13.54 8.62 5.91
N ASN A 78 13.72 8.03 4.72
CA ASN A 78 12.83 8.10 3.58
C ASN A 78 11.89 6.90 3.47
N TRP A 79 11.96 5.93 4.39
CA TRP A 79 10.99 4.83 4.45
C TRP A 79 9.60 5.30 4.84
N LEU A 80 8.59 4.90 4.06
CA LEU A 80 7.18 5.19 4.30
C LEU A 80 6.43 3.94 4.73
N LEU A 81 5.63 4.09 5.79
CA LEU A 81 4.62 3.12 6.19
C LEU A 81 3.46 3.17 5.19
N VAL A 82 3.25 2.09 4.44
CA VAL A 82 2.17 1.96 3.47
C VAL A 82 1.09 1.06 4.05
N ARG A 83 -0.15 1.55 4.04
CA ARG A 83 -1.32 0.74 4.35
C ARG A 83 -1.90 0.20 3.06
N GLY A 84 -2.03 -1.12 2.97
CA GLY A 84 -2.71 -1.79 1.88
C GLY A 84 -4.03 -2.42 2.30
N GLN A 85 -4.97 -2.47 1.37
CA GLN A 85 -6.22 -3.22 1.49
C GLN A 85 -6.48 -3.99 0.21
N VAL A 86 -6.70 -5.28 0.34
CA VAL A 86 -6.84 -6.19 -0.79
C VAL A 86 -8.16 -6.93 -0.68
N ARG A 87 -8.84 -7.08 -1.81
CA ARG A 87 -10.01 -7.95 -1.98
C ARG A 87 -9.89 -8.71 -3.29
N THR A 88 -10.06 -10.02 -3.26
CA THR A 88 -10.12 -10.87 -4.45
C THR A 88 -11.55 -10.98 -4.99
N PRO A 89 -11.75 -11.43 -6.25
CA PRO A 89 -13.10 -11.68 -6.78
C PRO A 89 -13.87 -12.73 -5.98
N THR A 90 -13.15 -13.67 -5.37
CA THR A 90 -13.72 -14.74 -4.53
C THR A 90 -14.15 -14.25 -3.14
N GLY A 91 -13.95 -12.97 -2.82
CA GLY A 91 -14.35 -12.36 -1.55
C GLY A 91 -13.31 -12.48 -0.43
N ARG A 92 -12.14 -13.06 -0.69
CA ARG A 92 -11.02 -13.03 0.26
C ARG A 92 -10.54 -11.59 0.41
N SER A 93 -10.30 -11.16 1.65
CA SER A 93 -9.79 -9.81 1.92
C SER A 93 -8.79 -9.79 3.06
N TRP A 94 -7.80 -8.92 2.96
CA TRP A 94 -6.82 -8.67 4.02
C TRP A 94 -6.29 -7.23 3.93
N SER A 95 -5.47 -6.86 4.90
CA SER A 95 -4.77 -5.59 4.94
C SER A 95 -3.41 -5.76 5.57
N PHE A 96 -2.46 -4.91 5.18
CA PHE A 96 -1.13 -4.80 5.75
C PHE A 96 -0.82 -3.34 6.08
N HIS A 97 0.20 -3.10 6.90
CA HIS A 97 0.62 -1.75 7.29
C HIS A 97 2.10 -1.77 7.70
N ASP A 98 2.97 -1.63 6.70
CA ASP A 98 4.39 -1.95 6.85
C ASP A 98 5.24 -0.93 6.09
N PRO A 99 6.51 -0.72 6.50
CA PRO A 99 7.44 0.14 5.79
C PRO A 99 7.94 -0.59 4.54
N CYS A 100 7.28 -0.40 3.40
CA CYS A 100 7.58 -1.16 2.18
C CYS A 100 7.90 -0.33 0.94
N LEU A 101 7.87 1.00 1.04
CA LEU A 101 8.32 1.89 -0.02
C LEU A 101 9.10 3.06 0.57
N THR A 102 10.15 3.47 -0.10
CA THR A 102 10.78 4.77 0.13
C THR A 102 10.02 5.90 -0.58
N THR A 103 10.31 7.16 -0.22
CA THR A 103 9.77 8.33 -0.94
C THR A 103 10.14 8.32 -2.43
N TRP A 104 11.30 7.76 -2.79
CA TRP A 104 11.75 7.67 -4.17
C TRP A 104 11.01 6.55 -4.93
N GLU A 105 10.88 5.38 -4.32
CA GLU A 105 10.13 4.26 -4.91
C GLU A 105 8.64 4.57 -5.07
N CYS A 106 8.09 5.45 -4.21
CA CYS A 106 6.76 6.01 -4.42
C CYS A 106 6.65 6.83 -5.72
N VAL A 107 7.69 7.57 -6.08
CA VAL A 107 7.76 8.28 -7.38
C VAL A 107 7.97 7.29 -8.52
N GLU A 108 8.80 6.25 -8.34
CA GLU A 108 8.97 5.19 -9.34
C GLU A 108 7.65 4.47 -9.63
N LEU A 109 6.86 4.15 -8.60
CA LEU A 109 5.52 3.59 -8.76
C LEU A 109 4.58 4.56 -9.49
N LEU A 110 4.65 5.86 -9.20
CA LEU A 110 3.87 6.87 -9.91
C LEU A 110 4.19 6.89 -11.42
N ASP A 111 5.47 6.88 -11.74
CA ASP A 111 5.94 6.89 -13.13
C ASP A 111 5.53 5.60 -13.84
N TRP A 112 5.65 4.45 -13.17
CA TRP A 112 5.20 3.17 -13.69
C TRP A 112 3.70 3.12 -13.94
N LEU A 113 2.86 3.55 -12.99
CA LEU A 113 1.40 3.60 -13.17
C LEU A 113 1.03 4.51 -14.37
N THR A 114 1.73 5.64 -14.51
CA THR A 114 1.54 6.56 -15.63
C THR A 114 1.95 5.93 -16.96
N ALA A 115 3.09 5.23 -17.02
CA ALA A 115 3.55 4.54 -18.22
C ALA A 115 2.63 3.37 -18.61
N ALA A 116 2.24 2.53 -17.65
CA ALA A 116 1.31 1.43 -17.86
C ALA A 116 -0.05 1.92 -18.37
N SER A 117 -0.54 3.06 -17.86
CA SER A 117 -1.81 3.66 -18.33
C SER A 117 -1.81 4.05 -19.81
N ARG A 118 -0.63 4.28 -20.38
CA ARG A 118 -0.41 4.63 -21.79
C ARG A 118 -0.11 3.42 -22.67
N GLY A 119 0.05 2.23 -22.06
CA GLY A 119 0.49 1.02 -22.75
C GLY A 119 2.00 0.99 -23.02
N ASP A 120 2.79 1.80 -22.33
CA ASP A 120 4.24 1.91 -22.54
C ASP A 120 5.04 0.77 -21.84
N ILE A 121 4.37 -0.05 -21.02
CA ILE A 121 4.97 -1.20 -20.32
C ILE A 121 4.62 -2.48 -21.09
N LEU A 122 5.64 -3.20 -21.53
CA LEU A 122 5.45 -4.47 -22.24
C LEU A 122 4.83 -5.54 -21.33
N PRO A 123 3.80 -6.25 -21.79
CA PRO A 123 3.28 -7.41 -21.07
C PRO A 123 4.33 -8.51 -20.93
N SER A 124 4.32 -9.20 -19.80
CA SER A 124 5.15 -10.39 -19.55
C SER A 124 4.29 -11.51 -18.99
N GLU A 125 4.46 -12.74 -19.50
CA GLU A 125 3.79 -13.92 -18.93
C GLU A 125 4.41 -14.32 -17.60
N ALA A 126 5.75 -14.24 -17.50
CA ALA A 126 6.53 -14.61 -16.33
C ALA A 126 7.48 -13.45 -15.94
N PRO A 127 6.96 -12.40 -15.28
CA PRO A 127 7.77 -11.26 -14.88
C PRO A 127 8.78 -11.66 -13.78
N ALA A 128 10.00 -11.13 -13.87
CA ALA A 128 11.05 -11.34 -12.88
C ALA A 128 11.75 -10.01 -12.57
N GLU A 129 12.45 -9.92 -11.44
CA GLU A 129 13.21 -8.71 -11.12
C GLU A 129 14.19 -8.36 -12.25
N GLY A 130 14.15 -7.11 -12.71
CA GLY A 130 14.93 -6.63 -13.85
C GLY A 130 14.30 -6.92 -15.23
N GLU A 131 13.23 -7.70 -15.31
CA GLU A 131 12.53 -8.03 -16.56
C GLU A 131 11.00 -8.06 -16.38
N GLY A 132 10.34 -6.97 -16.78
CA GLY A 132 8.87 -6.89 -16.78
C GLY A 132 8.21 -6.80 -15.40
N LEU A 133 9.00 -6.78 -14.31
CA LEU A 133 8.56 -6.57 -12.94
C LEU A 133 9.14 -5.25 -12.39
N LEU A 134 8.26 -4.35 -11.94
CA LEU A 134 8.65 -3.27 -11.05
C LEU A 134 8.70 -3.83 -9.62
N ALA A 135 9.90 -4.08 -9.11
CA ALA A 135 10.16 -4.50 -7.74
C ALA A 135 10.83 -3.38 -6.94
N PHE A 136 10.73 -3.45 -5.62
CA PHE A 136 11.26 -2.45 -4.69
C PHE A 136 12.27 -3.06 -3.72
N THR A 137 12.99 -2.20 -3.01
CA THR A 137 14.04 -2.60 -2.06
C THR A 137 13.51 -3.50 -0.96
N GLU A 138 12.34 -3.17 -0.41
CA GLU A 138 11.59 -4.07 0.46
C GLU A 138 10.65 -4.88 -0.43
N PRO A 139 10.83 -6.21 -0.55
CA PRO A 139 10.13 -7.03 -1.54
C PRO A 139 8.71 -7.39 -1.08
N ASN A 140 8.00 -6.41 -0.52
CA ASN A 140 6.63 -6.53 -0.04
C ASN A 140 5.62 -6.32 -1.19
N LEU A 141 5.96 -5.42 -2.13
CA LEU A 141 5.13 -5.07 -3.28
C LEU A 141 5.93 -5.24 -4.58
N ALA A 142 5.25 -5.65 -5.66
CA ALA A 142 5.75 -5.46 -7.02
C ALA A 142 4.59 -5.32 -8.01
N PHE A 143 4.88 -4.80 -9.20
CA PHE A 143 3.87 -4.55 -10.24
C PHE A 143 4.34 -5.07 -11.59
N SER A 144 3.43 -5.66 -12.37
CA SER A 144 3.69 -6.04 -13.76
C SER A 144 2.43 -5.89 -14.61
N VAL A 145 2.61 -5.94 -15.93
CA VAL A 145 1.52 -6.01 -16.91
C VAL A 145 1.46 -7.44 -17.43
N ALA A 146 0.29 -8.08 -17.31
CA ALA A 146 0.04 -9.42 -17.84
C ALA A 146 -0.47 -9.38 -19.29
N GLU A 147 -1.33 -8.42 -19.60
CA GLU A 147 -1.99 -8.31 -20.90
C GLU A 147 -2.35 -6.86 -21.20
N ILE A 148 -2.31 -6.48 -22.48
CA ILE A 148 -2.90 -5.24 -23.01
C ILE A 148 -3.84 -5.62 -24.14
N SER A 149 -5.10 -5.17 -24.08
CA SER A 149 -6.10 -5.48 -25.09
C SER A 149 -7.10 -4.34 -25.25
N ALA A 150 -7.16 -3.77 -26.45
CA ALA A 150 -8.18 -2.80 -26.86
C ALA A 150 -8.49 -1.67 -25.84
N GLY A 151 -7.46 -1.10 -25.22
CA GLY A 151 -7.58 0.01 -24.25
C GLY A 151 -7.77 -0.42 -22.80
N ASP A 152 -8.02 -1.71 -22.55
CA ASP A 152 -7.90 -2.33 -21.24
C ASP A 152 -6.50 -2.94 -21.06
N LEU A 153 -6.10 -3.08 -19.80
CA LEU A 153 -4.93 -3.83 -19.40
C LEU A 153 -5.19 -4.66 -18.16
N VAL A 154 -4.46 -5.76 -18.04
CA VAL A 154 -4.42 -6.57 -16.82
C VAL A 154 -3.11 -6.26 -16.13
N ILE A 155 -3.16 -5.47 -15.07
CA ILE A 155 -2.02 -5.28 -14.17
C ILE A 155 -2.05 -6.35 -13.09
N ARG A 156 -0.88 -6.80 -12.65
CA ARG A 156 -0.74 -7.64 -11.46
C ARG A 156 -0.10 -6.82 -10.35
N VAL A 157 -0.75 -6.81 -9.19
CA VAL A 157 -0.11 -6.38 -7.94
C VAL A 157 0.40 -7.64 -7.25
N HIS A 158 1.71 -7.76 -7.14
CA HIS A 158 2.37 -8.84 -6.46
C HIS A 158 2.57 -8.44 -4.99
N LEU A 159 2.17 -9.33 -4.09
CA LEU A 159 2.20 -9.13 -2.64
C LEU A 159 3.08 -10.20 -2.03
N SER A 160 3.95 -9.81 -1.12
CA SER A 160 4.95 -10.70 -0.54
C SER A 160 5.19 -10.33 0.91
N LEU A 161 5.81 -11.25 1.65
CA LEU A 161 6.10 -11.08 3.07
C LEU A 161 4.87 -10.59 3.87
N GLU A 162 4.98 -9.48 4.60
CA GLU A 162 3.93 -8.91 5.44
C GLU A 162 2.72 -8.41 4.64
N SER A 163 2.90 -8.13 3.34
CA SER A 163 1.83 -7.69 2.45
C SER A 163 1.01 -8.84 1.86
N ALA A 164 1.58 -10.05 1.85
CA ALA A 164 0.87 -11.26 1.44
C ALA A 164 -0.13 -11.71 2.53
N PRO A 165 -1.22 -12.39 2.17
CA PRO A 165 -2.15 -12.87 3.17
C PRO A 165 -1.54 -14.07 3.91
N SER A 166 -1.60 -14.05 5.23
CA SER A 166 -1.14 -15.15 6.08
C SER A 166 -2.23 -16.22 6.30
N GLY A 167 -1.79 -17.47 6.50
CA GLY A 167 -2.64 -18.62 6.81
C GLY A 167 -1.80 -19.80 7.30
N PRO A 168 -2.40 -20.76 8.02
CA PRO A 168 -1.67 -21.85 8.69
C PRO A 168 -0.81 -22.72 7.75
N ASP A 169 -1.20 -22.82 6.47
CA ASP A 169 -0.51 -23.64 5.45
C ASP A 169 -0.05 -22.80 4.25
N GLN A 170 0.05 -21.48 4.40
CA GLN A 170 0.36 -20.57 3.30
C GLN A 170 1.79 -20.07 3.38
N THR A 171 2.63 -20.63 2.52
CA THR A 171 3.96 -20.14 2.21
C THR A 171 3.94 -19.64 0.77
N TRP A 172 4.41 -18.42 0.55
CA TRP A 172 4.52 -17.82 -0.77
C TRP A 172 6.00 -17.60 -1.05
N ASP A 173 6.44 -17.99 -2.24
CA ASP A 173 7.70 -17.44 -2.75
C ASP A 173 7.50 -15.95 -3.10
N LEU A 174 8.61 -15.21 -3.21
CA LEU A 174 8.55 -13.79 -3.55
C LEU A 174 7.80 -13.58 -4.87
N TYR A 175 6.87 -12.64 -4.83
CA TYR A 175 5.98 -12.19 -5.90
C TYR A 175 5.01 -13.23 -6.47
N GLU A 176 4.86 -14.40 -5.81
CA GLU A 176 3.92 -15.44 -6.23
C GLU A 176 2.45 -15.08 -5.91
N CYS A 177 2.21 -14.32 -4.84
CA CYS A 177 0.85 -13.87 -4.51
C CYS A 177 0.46 -12.67 -5.40
N GLU A 178 -0.15 -12.97 -6.54
CA GLU A 178 -0.64 -11.95 -7.47
C GLU A 178 -2.13 -11.63 -7.29
N VAL A 179 -2.46 -10.35 -7.44
CA VAL A 179 -3.83 -9.87 -7.60
C VAL A 179 -3.95 -9.24 -8.99
N PRO A 180 -4.48 -9.98 -9.99
CA PRO A 180 -4.72 -9.43 -11.30
C PRO A 180 -5.89 -8.45 -11.25
N LEU A 181 -5.73 -7.29 -11.87
CA LEU A 181 -6.73 -6.23 -11.95
C LEU A 181 -6.91 -5.84 -13.41
N LYS A 182 -8.09 -6.13 -13.98
CA LYS A 182 -8.46 -5.67 -15.30
C LYS A 182 -9.01 -4.26 -15.20
N VAL A 183 -8.32 -3.29 -15.79
CA VAL A 183 -8.64 -1.86 -15.72
C VAL A 183 -8.48 -1.21 -17.10
N ALA A 184 -9.22 -0.12 -17.35
CA ALA A 184 -8.96 0.72 -18.51
C ALA A 184 -7.72 1.60 -18.27
N GLY A 185 -7.00 1.96 -19.34
CA GLY A 185 -5.86 2.89 -19.25
C GLY A 185 -6.24 4.23 -18.58
N THR A 186 -7.43 4.76 -18.87
CA THR A 186 -7.92 6.00 -18.25
C THR A 186 -8.16 5.88 -16.75
N GLU A 187 -8.62 4.73 -16.27
CA GLU A 187 -8.82 4.46 -14.84
C GLU A 187 -7.48 4.33 -14.12
N LEU A 188 -6.50 3.67 -14.77
CA LEU A 188 -5.15 3.58 -14.23
C LEU A 188 -4.45 4.93 -14.18
N LEU A 189 -4.68 5.81 -15.17
CA LEU A 189 -4.17 7.18 -15.14
C LEU A 189 -4.78 7.98 -13.98
N GLY A 190 -6.09 7.85 -13.75
CA GLY A 190 -6.75 8.46 -12.59
C GLY A 190 -6.19 7.94 -11.26
N ALA A 191 -5.89 6.65 -11.18
CA ALA A 191 -5.20 6.06 -10.04
C ALA A 191 -3.78 6.62 -9.85
N ALA A 192 -3.02 6.83 -10.94
CA ALA A 192 -1.70 7.47 -10.88
C ALA A 192 -1.80 8.92 -10.38
N GLU A 193 -2.79 9.69 -10.83
CA GLU A 193 -3.03 11.05 -10.35
C GLU A 193 -3.40 11.07 -8.86
N GLN A 194 -4.22 10.12 -8.42
CA GLN A 194 -4.55 9.97 -7.01
C GLN A 194 -3.33 9.61 -6.17
N TRP A 195 -2.51 8.66 -6.65
CA TRP A 195 -1.26 8.29 -5.99
C TRP A 195 -0.30 9.48 -5.86
N ARG A 196 -0.18 10.30 -6.92
CA ARG A 196 0.60 11.55 -6.88
C ARG A 196 0.14 12.48 -5.75
N ALA A 197 -1.17 12.62 -5.58
CA ALA A 197 -1.73 13.42 -4.49
C ALA A 197 -1.46 12.79 -3.11
N ASP A 198 -1.52 11.47 -3.01
CA ASP A 198 -1.31 10.73 -1.76
C ASP A 198 0.15 10.77 -1.27
N ILE A 199 1.13 10.81 -2.20
CA ILE A 199 2.56 10.87 -1.86
C ILE A 199 3.06 12.31 -1.65
N SER A 200 2.36 13.32 -2.15
CA SER A 200 2.74 14.73 -2.03
C SER A 200 3.04 15.22 -0.59
N PRO A 201 2.35 14.75 0.47
CA PRO A 201 2.66 15.12 1.84
C PRO A 201 3.97 14.53 2.39
N TYR A 202 4.61 13.62 1.65
CA TYR A 202 5.76 12.85 2.09
C TYR A 202 6.99 13.08 1.17
N PRO A 203 7.57 14.30 1.17
CA PRO A 203 8.76 14.58 0.38
C PRO A 203 10.00 13.81 0.89
N ALA A 204 11.03 13.68 0.07
CA ALA A 204 12.30 13.14 0.56
C ALA A 204 12.88 14.00 1.71
N ARG A 205 13.50 13.35 2.71
CA ARG A 205 14.10 13.93 3.92
C ARG A 205 15.63 13.92 3.86
#